data_AF-A0A3D4EJE8-F1
#
_entry.id   AF-A0A3D4EJE8-F1
#
_cell.length_a   1.000
_cell.length_b   1.000
_cell.length_c   1.000
_cell.angle_alpha   90.00
_cell.angle_beta   90.00
_cell.angle_gamma   90.00
#
_symmetry.space_group_name_H-M   'P 1'
#
loop_
_entity.id
_entity.type
_entity.pdbx_description
1 polymer ?
#
loop_
_entity_poly.entity_id
_entity_poly.type
_entity_poly.pdbx_seq_one_letter_code
_entity_poly.pdbx_strand_id
1 'polypeptide(L)'
;DRIDIIVEAPALEYEELKNRAPAESSAEIKKRVDAARKAQQERFKDTDINSNANMDTKALNRYCMLTPECEALMHQAFDRMGLTARSYDRI
;
A
#
# COMPACT_ATOMS: atom_id res chain seq x y z
N ASP A 1 1.51 -14.17 -3.19
CA ASP A 1 1.78 -14.54 -1.80
C ASP A 1 1.18 -13.56 -0.82
N ARG A 2 1.07 -13.99 0.43
CA ARG A 2 1.04 -13.08 1.57
C ARG A 2 2.50 -12.77 1.91
N ILE A 3 2.82 -11.49 2.06
CA ILE A 3 4.11 -11.06 2.60
C ILE A 3 3.85 -10.88 4.10
N ASP A 4 4.29 -11.85 4.89
CA ASP A 4 4.30 -11.71 6.34
C ASP A 4 5.51 -10.87 6.71
N ILE A 5 5.27 -9.63 7.16
CA ILE A 5 6.32 -8.75 7.64
C ILE A 5 6.59 -9.11 9.10
N ILE A 6 7.77 -9.67 9.36
CA ILE A 6 8.28 -9.87 10.72
C ILE A 6 9.18 -8.68 11.03
N VAL A 7 8.74 -7.83 11.96
CA VAL A 7 9.57 -6.74 12.49
C VAL A 7 9.91 -7.07 13.94
N GLU A 8 11.16 -6.87 14.32
CA GLU A 8 11.52 -6.83 15.73
C GLU A 8 11.03 -5.50 16.30
N ALA A 9 10.07 -5.57 17.23
CA ALA A 9 9.68 -4.42 18.03
C ALA A 9 10.65 -4.33 19.22
N PRO A 10 11.53 -3.31 19.29
CA PRO A 10 12.40 -3.15 20.43
C PRO A 10 11.57 -2.94 21.70
N ALA A 11 12.09 -3.42 22.83
CA ALA A 11 11.51 -3.07 24.12
C ALA A 11 11.57 -1.54 24.28
N LEU A 12 10.43 -0.92 24.60
CA LEU A 12 10.35 0.50 24.85
C LEU A 12 11.00 0.82 26.20
N GLU A 13 11.80 1.88 26.26
CA GLU A 13 12.32 2.40 27.53
C GLU A 13 11.17 2.94 28.40
N TYR A 14 11.35 2.92 29.72
CA TYR A 14 10.31 3.39 30.66
C TYR A 14 9.89 4.85 30.38
N GLU A 15 10.83 5.71 29.99
CA GLU A 15 10.53 7.10 29.65
C GLU A 15 9.73 7.23 28.35
N GLU A 16 9.88 6.32 27.39
CA GLU A 16 9.07 6.29 26.16
C GLU A 16 7.63 5.85 26.45
N LEU A 17 7.46 4.87 27.35
CA LEU A 17 6.14 4.44 27.83
C LEU A 17 5.42 5.55 28.61
N LYS A 18 6.18 6.37 29.34
CA LYS A 18 5.69 7.52 30.10
C LYS A 18 5.42 8.74 29.21
N ASN A 19 6.02 8.79 28.02
CA ASN A 19 5.84 9.88 27.08
C ASN A 19 4.41 9.88 26.53
N ARG A 20 3.58 10.83 27.00
CA ARG A 20 2.21 11.05 26.52
C ARG A 20 2.15 12.08 25.40
N ALA A 21 3.20 12.16 24.58
CA ALA A 21 3.16 12.99 23.38
C ALA A 21 1.87 12.67 22.63
N PRO A 22 1.05 13.69 22.28
CA PRO A 22 -0.20 13.45 21.59
C PRO A 22 0.07 12.70 20.29
N ALA A 23 -0.38 11.45 20.23
CA ALA A 23 -0.46 10.75 18.97
C ALA A 23 -1.54 11.42 18.11
N GLU A 24 -1.42 11.24 16.80
CA GLU A 24 -2.49 11.66 15.91
C GLU A 24 -3.82 11.00 16.30
N SER A 25 -4.88 11.80 16.38
CA SER A 25 -6.19 11.25 16.75
C SER A 25 -6.74 10.32 15.67
N SER A 26 -7.54 9.34 16.08
CA SER A 26 -8.26 8.48 15.13
C SER A 26 -9.15 9.27 14.17
N ALA A 27 -9.61 10.46 14.58
CA ALA A 27 -10.41 11.34 13.72
C ALA A 27 -9.57 11.90 12.55
N GLU A 28 -8.32 12.31 12.80
CA GLU A 28 -7.44 12.78 11.72
C GLU A 28 -7.03 11.65 10.78
N ILE A 29 -6.73 10.46 11.33
CA ILE A 29 -6.48 9.25 10.52
C ILE A 29 -7.71 8.93 9.65
N LYS A 30 -8.91 8.97 10.25
CA LYS A 30 -10.16 8.72 9.53
C LYS A 30 -10.35 9.66 8.35
N LYS A 31 -10.03 10.95 8.47
CA LYS A 31 -10.13 11.91 7.35
C LYS A 31 -9.28 11.46 6.16
N ARG A 32 -8.05 10.99 6.39
CA ARG A 32 -7.18 10.47 5.31
C ARG A 32 -7.73 9.19 4.70
N VAL A 33 -8.20 8.26 5.53
CA VAL A 33 -8.81 7.02 5.06
C VAL A 33 -10.04 7.30 4.19
N ASP A 34 -10.93 8.20 4.64
CA ASP A 34 -12.13 8.58 3.90
C ASP A 34 -11.78 9.25 2.56
N ALA A 35 -10.78 10.13 2.54
CA ALA A 35 -10.29 10.74 1.31
C ALA A 35 -9.77 9.69 0.31
N ALA A 36 -8.98 8.72 0.78
CA ALA A 36 -8.50 7.61 -0.04
C ALA A 36 -9.64 6.72 -0.54
N ARG A 37 -10.69 6.50 0.27
CA ARG A 37 -11.88 5.74 -0.12
C ARG A 37 -12.69 6.47 -1.17
N LYS A 38 -12.87 7.79 -1.04
CA LYS A 38 -13.56 8.61 -2.03
C LYS A 38 -12.85 8.57 -3.39
N ALA A 39 -11.52 8.66 -3.41
CA ALA A 39 -10.75 8.55 -4.64
C ALA A 39 -10.92 7.18 -5.32
N GLN A 40 -11.00 6.10 -4.54
CA GLN A 40 -11.27 4.75 -5.04
C GLN A 40 -12.69 4.63 -5.62
N GLN A 41 -13.70 5.14 -4.91
CA GLN A 41 -15.09 5.14 -5.37
C GLN A 41 -15.24 5.87 -6.71
N GLU A 42 -14.62 7.04 -6.86
CA GLU A 42 -14.65 7.78 -8.13
C GLU A 42 -13.95 7.01 -9.25
N ARG A 43 -12.76 6.42 -8.98
CA ARG A 43 -12.01 5.62 -9.95
C ARG A 43 -12.83 4.43 -10.47
N PHE A 44 -13.60 3.80 -9.59
CA PHE A 44 -14.27 2.53 -9.86
C PHE A 44 -15.79 2.64 -10.05
N LYS A 45 -16.35 3.86 -10.15
CA LYS A 45 -17.79 4.12 -10.17
C LYS A 45 -18.61 3.31 -11.20
N ASP A 46 -18.00 2.95 -12.33
CA ASP A 46 -18.64 2.20 -13.43
C ASP A 46 -18.22 0.72 -13.45
N THR A 47 -17.80 0.19 -12.30
CA THR A 47 -17.31 -1.19 -12.15
C THR A 47 -17.82 -1.80 -10.85
N ASP A 48 -17.72 -3.12 -10.73
CA ASP A 48 -18.08 -3.83 -9.49
C ASP A 48 -16.95 -3.77 -8.41
N ILE A 49 -15.89 -2.99 -8.65
CA ILE A 49 -14.73 -2.87 -7.76
C ILE A 49 -15.02 -1.81 -6.68
N ASN A 50 -14.99 -2.22 -5.42
CA ASN A 50 -15.27 -1.32 -4.30
C ASN A 50 -14.01 -0.73 -3.64
N SER A 51 -12.84 -1.32 -3.91
CA SER A 51 -11.56 -0.86 -3.37
C SER A 51 -10.38 -1.36 -4.17
N ASN A 52 -9.20 -0.76 -3.97
CA ASN A 52 -7.94 -1.20 -4.58
C ASN A 52 -7.67 -2.69 -4.33
N ALA A 53 -8.03 -3.21 -3.16
CA ALA A 53 -7.80 -4.62 -2.81
C ALA A 53 -8.65 -5.61 -3.62
N ASN A 54 -9.68 -5.11 -4.33
CA ASN A 54 -10.54 -5.92 -5.20
C ASN A 54 -10.17 -5.84 -6.68
N MET A 55 -9.09 -5.14 -7.04
CA MET A 55 -8.62 -5.09 -8.43
C MET A 55 -8.12 -6.46 -8.88
N ASP A 56 -8.54 -6.87 -10.09
CA ASP A 56 -7.95 -7.99 -10.82
C ASP A 56 -6.83 -7.50 -11.76
N THR A 57 -6.18 -8.42 -12.47
CA THR A 57 -5.10 -8.09 -13.43
C THR A 57 -5.55 -7.11 -14.51
N LYS A 58 -6.81 -7.19 -14.95
CA LYS A 58 -7.35 -6.28 -15.97
C LYS A 58 -7.49 -4.85 -15.42
N ALA A 59 -7.95 -4.71 -14.19
CA ALA A 59 -8.03 -3.43 -13.50
C ALA A 59 -6.64 -2.85 -13.20
N LEU A 60 -5.68 -3.68 -12.77
CA LEU A 60 -4.29 -3.25 -12.56
C LEU A 60 -3.68 -2.67 -13.84
N ASN A 61 -3.79 -3.38 -14.96
CA ASN A 61 -3.29 -2.90 -16.24
C ASN A 61 -3.96 -1.60 -16.72
N ARG A 62 -5.21 -1.35 -16.29
CA ARG A 62 -5.95 -0.13 -16.67
C ARG A 62 -5.62 1.07 -15.78
N TYR A 63 -5.50 0.85 -14.47
CA TYR A 63 -5.45 1.94 -13.49
C TYR A 63 -4.07 2.15 -12.86
N CYS A 64 -3.15 1.19 -13.00
CA CYS A 64 -1.82 1.19 -12.41
C CYS A 64 -0.71 1.11 -13.47
N MET A 65 -0.94 1.70 -14.65
CA MET A 65 0.11 1.80 -15.68
C MET A 65 1.30 2.57 -15.11
N LEU A 66 2.47 1.95 -15.20
CA LEU A 66 3.73 2.56 -14.77
C LEU A 66 4.22 3.53 -15.86
N THR A 67 4.85 4.62 -15.43
CA THR A 67 5.62 5.46 -16.36
C THR A 67 6.93 4.73 -16.71
N PRO A 68 7.63 5.10 -17.80
CA PRO A 68 8.90 4.48 -18.16
C PRO A 68 9.94 4.51 -17.04
N GLU A 69 9.95 5.57 -16.23
CA GLU A 69 10.85 5.70 -15.07
C GLU A 69 10.48 4.71 -13.96
N CYS A 70 9.17 4.54 -13.69
CA CYS A 70 8.67 3.56 -12.73
C CYS A 70 8.91 2.11 -13.21
N GLU A 71 8.78 1.83 -14.51
CA GLU A 71 9.11 0.53 -15.08
C GLU A 71 10.60 0.19 -14.90
N ALA A 72 11.49 1.16 -15.16
CA ALA A 72 12.93 0.97 -14.96
C ALA A 72 13.27 0.70 -13.48
N LEU A 73 12.62 1.40 -12.55
CA LEU A 73 12.77 1.15 -11.11
C LEU A 73 12.26 -0.25 -10.73
N MET A 74 11.11 -0.64 -11.26
CA MET A 74 10.49 -1.94 -11.02
C MET A 74 11.40 -3.08 -11.51
N HIS A 75 12.02 -2.92 -12.68
CA HIS A 75 12.99 -3.89 -13.22
C HIS A 75 14.21 -4.04 -12.29
N GLN A 76 14.78 -2.93 -11.82
CA GLN A 76 15.92 -2.97 -10.90
C GLN A 76 15.57 -3.64 -9.58
N ALA A 77 14.36 -3.40 -9.04
CA ALA A 77 13.87 -4.07 -7.85
C ALA A 77 13.74 -5.58 -8.09
N PHE A 78 13.22 -5.98 -9.26
CA PHE A 78 13.10 -7.38 -9.66
C PHE A 78 14.43 -8.12 -9.64
N ASP A 79 15.44 -7.55 -10.31
CA ASP A 79 16.78 -8.13 -10.39
C ASP A 79 17.44 -8.21 -9.01
N ARG A 80 17.36 -7.12 -8.24
CA ARG A 80 18.07 -7.02 -6.95
C ARG A 80 17.43 -7.86 -5.85
N MET A 81 16.11 -8.03 -5.87
CA MET A 81 15.37 -8.77 -4.85
C MET A 81 15.07 -10.22 -5.27
N GLY A 82 15.47 -10.64 -6.48
CA GLY A 82 15.24 -11.99 -6.97
C GLY A 82 13.75 -12.33 -7.12
N LEU A 83 12.95 -11.34 -7.51
CA LEU A 83 11.50 -11.48 -7.60
C LEU A 83 11.12 -12.36 -8.80
N THR A 84 9.99 -13.06 -8.69
CA THR A 84 9.49 -13.97 -9.75
C THR A 84 8.36 -13.31 -10.51
N ALA A 85 8.03 -13.77 -11.73
CA ALA A 85 6.89 -13.26 -12.48
C ALA A 85 5.56 -13.21 -11.68
N ARG A 86 5.36 -14.13 -10.73
CA ARG A 86 4.20 -14.11 -9.81
C ARG A 86 4.22 -12.92 -8.83
N SER A 87 5.41 -12.46 -8.48
CA SER A 87 5.63 -11.28 -7.64
C SER A 87 5.36 -9.98 -8.42
N TYR A 88 5.45 -9.98 -9.75
CA TYR A 88 5.21 -8.80 -10.59
C TYR A 88 3.79 -8.25 -10.42
N ASP A 89 2.79 -9.12 -10.51
CA ASP A 89 1.37 -8.74 -10.42
C ASP A 89 0.91 -8.43 -8.98
N ARG A 90 1.78 -8.58 -7.97
CA ARG A 90 1.42 -8.50 -6.54
C ARG A 90 2.20 -7.43 -5.76
N ILE A 91 3.00 -6.64 -6.43
CA ILE A 91 3.74 -5.50 -5.87
C ILE A 91 2.90 -4.22 -5.93
#